data_AF-A0A355FBE5-F1
#
_entry.id   AF-A0A355FBE5-F1
#
_cell.length_a   1.000
_cell.length_b   1.000
_cell.length_c   1.000
_cell.angle_alpha   90.00
_cell.angle_beta   90.00
_cell.angle_gamma   90.00
#
_symmetry.space_group_name_H-M   'P 1'
#
loop_
_entity.id
_entity.type
_entity.pdbx_description
1 polymer ?
#
loop_
_entity_poly.entity_id
_entity_poly.type
_entity_poly.pdbx_seq_one_letter_code
_entity_poly.pdbx_strand_id
1 'polypeptide(L)'
;PKVELHVHLEGSMRPAVLLELARRNGVDLPAGDEAGLAQWFRFRDFAHFVQVYLTCSRALRTPEDFQLLVADVLAVQAEQNVVYTEAHFTIGTHLMNGADGEELLAALMEAIREGEARHGVRLRLIPDIVRNVPAMADATLEWALAGRDRGVVVALGLSGFEDRCSNDPFREHFAAAARA
;
A
#
# COMPACT_ATOMS: atom_id res chain seq x y z
N PRO A 1 -1.08 -5.57 -23.50
CA PRO A 1 -0.21 -4.78 -22.59
C PRO A 1 -1.03 -3.66 -21.95
N LYS A 2 -0.90 -3.44 -20.63
CA LYS A 2 -1.68 -2.47 -19.84
C LYS A 2 -0.78 -1.74 -18.84
N VAL A 3 -1.20 -0.57 -18.39
CA VAL A 3 -0.62 0.11 -17.24
C VAL A 3 -1.68 0.27 -16.15
N GLU A 4 -1.29 0.16 -14.89
CA GLU A 4 -2.16 0.31 -13.72
C GLU A 4 -1.69 1.49 -12.87
N LEU A 5 -2.39 2.61 -12.95
CA LEU A 5 -1.95 3.90 -12.37
C LEU A 5 -2.76 4.34 -11.15
N HIS A 6 -3.70 3.50 -10.71
CA HIS A 6 -4.51 3.77 -9.53
C HIS A 6 -4.88 2.44 -8.88
N VAL A 7 -4.00 1.97 -8.01
CA VAL A 7 -4.19 0.75 -7.23
C VAL A 7 -3.58 0.97 -5.86
N HIS A 8 -4.22 0.47 -4.80
CA HIS A 8 -3.61 0.47 -3.47
C HIS A 8 -2.92 -0.87 -3.23
N LEU A 9 -1.67 -0.84 -2.82
CA LEU A 9 -0.88 -2.05 -2.60
C LEU A 9 -1.55 -2.93 -1.52
N GLU A 10 -1.92 -2.34 -0.39
CA GLU A 10 -2.64 -3.02 0.70
C GLU A 10 -4.00 -3.54 0.26
N GLY A 11 -4.70 -2.78 -0.59
CA GLY A 11 -6.01 -3.15 -1.13
C GLY A 11 -5.97 -4.26 -2.18
N SER A 12 -4.78 -4.59 -2.71
CA SER A 12 -4.58 -5.64 -3.71
C SER A 12 -4.30 -7.01 -3.11
N MET A 13 -4.29 -7.10 -1.77
CA MET A 13 -4.02 -8.34 -1.06
C MET A 13 -5.09 -9.40 -1.33
N ARG A 14 -4.68 -10.54 -1.88
CA ARG A 14 -5.59 -11.68 -2.08
C ARG A 14 -5.95 -12.36 -0.77
N PRO A 15 -7.12 -13.03 -0.67
CA PRO A 15 -7.53 -13.80 0.51
C PRO A 15 -6.46 -14.77 1.03
N ALA A 16 -5.79 -15.51 0.14
CA ALA A 16 -4.71 -16.43 0.50
C ALA A 16 -3.56 -15.73 1.24
N VAL A 17 -3.14 -14.57 0.74
CA VAL A 17 -2.08 -13.76 1.38
C VAL A 17 -2.55 -13.24 2.73
N LEU A 18 -3.80 -12.73 2.82
CA LEU A 18 -4.35 -12.25 4.08
C LEU A 18 -4.41 -13.35 5.15
N LEU A 19 -4.80 -14.58 4.80
CA LEU A 19 -4.81 -15.72 5.74
C LEU A 19 -3.40 -16.00 6.27
N GLU A 20 -2.41 -16.05 5.39
CA GLU A 20 -1.03 -16.36 5.79
C GLU A 20 -0.46 -15.27 6.69
N LEU A 21 -0.66 -14.00 6.31
CA LEU A 21 -0.22 -12.85 7.10
C LEU A 21 -0.92 -12.80 8.47
N ALA A 22 -2.23 -13.02 8.49
CA ALA A 22 -3.01 -13.01 9.72
C ALA A 22 -2.58 -14.13 10.68
N ARG A 23 -2.33 -15.34 10.16
CA ARG A 23 -1.81 -16.46 10.94
C ARG A 23 -0.41 -16.15 11.49
N ARG A 24 0.47 -15.56 10.68
CA ARG A 24 1.83 -15.19 11.08
C ARG A 24 1.84 -14.12 12.17
N ASN A 25 0.98 -13.11 12.06
CA ASN A 25 1.01 -11.91 12.88
C ASN A 25 -0.10 -11.84 13.95
N GLY A 26 -0.88 -12.92 14.14
CA GLY A 26 -1.91 -13.00 15.16
C GLY A 26 -3.06 -12.01 14.95
N VAL A 27 -3.50 -11.81 13.71
CA VAL A 27 -4.65 -10.95 13.38
C VAL A 27 -5.90 -11.82 13.26
N ASP A 28 -6.93 -11.51 14.05
CA ASP A 28 -8.21 -12.18 13.95
C ASP A 28 -8.93 -11.81 12.64
N LEU A 29 -9.40 -12.83 11.93
CA LEU A 29 -10.15 -12.71 10.68
C LEU A 29 -11.58 -13.22 10.86
N PRO A 30 -12.55 -12.68 10.09
CA PRO A 30 -13.95 -13.12 10.15
C PRO A 30 -14.19 -14.48 9.51
N ALA A 31 -13.19 -15.04 8.82
CA ALA A 31 -13.21 -16.38 8.25
C ALA A 31 -11.80 -16.99 8.26
N GLY A 32 -11.73 -18.32 8.34
CA GLY A 32 -10.48 -19.09 8.38
C GLY A 32 -10.05 -19.70 7.04
N ASP A 33 -10.77 -19.39 5.95
CA ASP A 33 -10.49 -19.90 4.60
C ASP A 33 -10.72 -18.84 3.52
N GLU A 34 -10.22 -19.12 2.31
CA GLU A 34 -10.27 -18.18 1.19
C GLU A 34 -11.71 -17.90 0.73
N ALA A 35 -12.59 -18.91 0.78
CA ALA A 35 -13.99 -18.77 0.36
C ALA A 35 -14.75 -17.81 1.27
N GLY A 36 -14.58 -17.93 2.59
CA GLY A 36 -15.17 -17.04 3.57
C GLY A 36 -14.63 -15.62 3.47
N LEU A 37 -13.32 -15.45 3.29
CA LEU A 37 -12.73 -14.12 3.08
C LEU A 37 -13.15 -13.49 1.75
N ALA A 38 -13.26 -14.27 0.68
CA ALA A 38 -13.78 -13.79 -0.60
C ALA A 38 -15.23 -13.28 -0.46
N GLN A 39 -16.05 -13.90 0.39
CA GLN A 39 -17.37 -13.36 0.72
C GLN A 39 -17.30 -12.10 1.58
N TRP A 40 -16.37 -12.04 2.51
CA TRP A 40 -16.15 -10.85 3.32
C TRP A 40 -15.68 -9.64 2.50
N PHE A 41 -14.91 -9.87 1.44
CA PHE A 41 -14.48 -8.83 0.50
C PHE A 41 -15.63 -8.30 -0.39
N ARG A 42 -16.84 -8.87 -0.31
CA ARG A 42 -18.03 -8.27 -0.92
C ARG A 42 -18.54 -7.12 -0.06
N PHE A 43 -18.13 -5.90 -0.41
CA PHE A 43 -18.43 -4.71 0.37
C PHE A 43 -19.92 -4.37 0.36
N ARG A 44 -20.45 -3.98 1.52
CA ARG A 44 -21.86 -3.56 1.68
C ARG A 44 -22.01 -2.05 1.51
N ASP A 45 -20.98 -1.33 1.90
CA ASP A 45 -20.84 0.12 1.84
C ASP A 45 -19.36 0.50 1.97
N PHE A 46 -19.06 1.80 1.90
CA PHE A 46 -17.70 2.32 2.03
C PHE A 46 -17.08 2.05 3.41
N ALA A 47 -17.88 2.08 4.48
CA ALA A 47 -17.37 1.82 5.83
C ALA A 47 -16.92 0.36 5.96
N HIS A 48 -17.65 -0.60 5.38
CA HIS A 48 -17.25 -1.99 5.31
C HIS A 48 -15.96 -2.17 4.50
N PHE A 49 -15.83 -1.49 3.36
CA PHE A 49 -14.58 -1.47 2.60
C PHE A 49 -13.40 -0.97 3.44
N VAL A 50 -13.55 0.15 4.15
CA VAL A 50 -12.50 0.69 5.04
C VAL A 50 -12.14 -0.31 6.15
N GLN A 51 -13.13 -1.00 6.73
CA GLN A 51 -12.87 -2.06 7.72
C GLN A 51 -12.01 -3.19 7.15
N VAL A 52 -12.31 -3.64 5.93
CA VAL A 52 -11.53 -4.69 5.24
C VAL A 52 -10.11 -4.16 4.98
N TYR A 53 -9.98 -2.98 4.38
CA TYR A 53 -8.70 -2.34 4.08
C TYR A 53 -7.80 -2.24 5.31
N LEU A 54 -8.32 -1.69 6.41
CA LEU A 54 -7.56 -1.54 7.67
C LEU A 54 -7.17 -2.89 8.28
N THR A 55 -7.98 -3.94 8.07
CA THR A 55 -7.62 -5.30 8.52
C THR A 55 -6.47 -5.85 7.70
N CYS A 56 -6.50 -5.68 6.37
CA CYS A 56 -5.38 -6.05 5.49
C CYS A 56 -4.11 -5.29 5.88
N SER A 57 -4.18 -3.98 6.08
CA SER A 57 -3.04 -3.17 6.51
C SER A 57 -2.49 -3.62 7.88
N ARG A 58 -3.35 -3.99 8.84
CA ARG A 58 -2.92 -4.50 10.16
C ARG A 58 -2.24 -5.86 10.12
N ALA A 59 -2.50 -6.66 9.07
CA ALA A 59 -1.85 -7.95 8.87
C ALA A 59 -0.41 -7.81 8.37
N LEU A 60 -0.03 -6.63 7.85
CA LEU A 60 1.35 -6.30 7.47
C LEU A 60 2.09 -5.72 8.68
N ARG A 61 3.18 -6.35 9.11
CA ARG A 61 3.96 -5.99 10.31
C ARG A 61 5.46 -5.95 10.07
N THR A 62 6.01 -6.93 9.38
CA THR A 62 7.45 -7.10 9.15
C THR A 62 7.82 -6.84 7.69
N PRO A 63 9.07 -6.49 7.39
CA PRO A 63 9.61 -6.42 6.03
C PRO A 63 9.18 -7.58 5.11
N GLU A 64 9.19 -8.81 5.62
CA GLU A 64 8.84 -10.02 4.88
C GLU A 64 7.34 -10.10 4.53
N ASP A 65 6.48 -9.43 5.30
CA ASP A 65 5.06 -9.29 4.96
C ASP A 65 4.86 -8.46 3.68
N PHE A 66 5.59 -7.35 3.57
CA PHE A 66 5.52 -6.47 2.41
C PHE A 66 6.17 -7.11 1.19
N GLN A 67 7.28 -7.85 1.37
CA GLN A 67 7.88 -8.63 0.30
C GLN A 67 6.91 -9.66 -0.28
N LEU A 68 6.20 -10.40 0.59
CA LEU A 68 5.17 -11.35 0.16
C LEU A 68 4.06 -10.65 -0.63
N LEU A 69 3.55 -9.51 -0.14
CA LEU A 69 2.49 -8.76 -0.81
C LEU A 69 2.92 -8.26 -2.19
N VAL A 70 4.11 -7.65 -2.30
CA VAL A 70 4.61 -7.14 -3.59
C VAL A 70 4.79 -8.27 -4.59
N ALA A 71 5.37 -9.40 -4.17
CA ALA A 71 5.55 -10.56 -5.04
C ALA A 71 4.19 -11.10 -5.55
N ASP A 72 3.18 -11.18 -4.67
CA ASP A 72 1.83 -11.61 -5.03
C ASP A 72 1.18 -10.69 -6.07
N VAL A 73 1.23 -9.38 -5.83
CA VAL A 73 0.63 -8.36 -6.71
C VAL A 73 1.27 -8.38 -8.10
N LEU A 74 2.60 -8.44 -8.18
CA LEU A 74 3.32 -8.46 -9.46
C LEU A 74 3.05 -9.74 -10.26
N ALA A 75 2.91 -10.88 -9.57
CA ALA A 75 2.54 -12.13 -10.23
C ALA A 75 1.15 -12.03 -10.88
N VAL A 76 0.15 -11.54 -10.15
CA VAL A 76 -1.22 -11.36 -10.65
C VAL A 76 -1.29 -10.33 -11.78
N GLN A 77 -0.57 -9.22 -11.65
CA GLN A 77 -0.51 -8.18 -12.69
C GLN A 77 0.10 -8.71 -13.99
N ALA A 78 1.12 -9.57 -13.91
CA ALA A 78 1.73 -10.21 -15.07
C ALA A 78 0.73 -11.12 -15.82
N GLU A 79 -0.06 -11.93 -15.09
CA GLU A 79 -1.14 -12.75 -15.67
C GLU A 79 -2.16 -11.90 -16.42
N GLN A 80 -2.37 -10.67 -15.96
CA GLN A 80 -3.27 -9.70 -16.57
C GLN A 80 -2.61 -8.86 -17.67
N ASN A 81 -1.38 -9.15 -18.08
CA ASN A 81 -0.61 -8.40 -19.09
C ASN A 81 -0.41 -6.92 -18.72
N VAL A 82 -0.37 -6.59 -17.43
CA VAL A 82 0.13 -5.29 -16.95
C VAL A 82 1.64 -5.28 -17.11
N VAL A 83 2.20 -4.17 -17.60
CA VAL A 83 3.66 -4.01 -17.80
C VAL A 83 4.25 -2.92 -16.92
N TYR A 84 3.40 -2.05 -16.36
CA TYR A 84 3.80 -0.96 -15.48
C TYR A 84 2.70 -0.61 -14.49
N THR A 85 3.09 -0.39 -13.23
CA THR A 85 2.19 -0.08 -12.12
C THR A 85 2.74 1.10 -11.32
N GLU A 86 1.86 2.06 -11.01
CA GLU A 86 2.09 3.08 -9.99
C GLU A 86 1.10 2.81 -8.84
N ALA A 87 1.60 2.20 -7.76
CA ALA A 87 0.78 1.74 -6.66
C ALA A 87 0.80 2.74 -5.50
N HIS A 88 -0.38 3.12 -5.03
CA HIS A 88 -0.57 3.84 -3.78
C HIS A 88 -0.13 2.97 -2.59
N PHE A 89 0.52 3.60 -1.61
CA PHE A 89 1.00 2.94 -0.40
C PHE A 89 0.82 3.84 0.82
N THR A 90 0.04 3.40 1.79
CA THR A 90 -0.33 4.24 2.94
C THR A 90 0.68 4.09 4.08
N ILE A 91 1.90 4.57 3.85
CA ILE A 91 3.02 4.50 4.81
C ILE A 91 2.65 5.00 6.21
N GLY A 92 1.82 6.06 6.30
CA GLY A 92 1.38 6.62 7.58
C GLY A 92 0.70 5.59 8.50
N THR A 93 -0.07 4.64 7.94
CA THR A 93 -0.70 3.57 8.73
C THR A 93 0.34 2.61 9.31
N HIS A 94 1.37 2.26 8.56
CA HIS A 94 2.39 1.31 8.99
C HIS A 94 3.31 1.93 10.05
N LEU A 95 3.69 3.21 9.89
CA LEU A 95 4.44 3.95 10.90
C LEU A 95 3.67 4.06 12.23
N MET A 96 2.37 4.38 12.17
CA MET A 96 1.52 4.40 13.38
C MET A 96 1.40 3.04 14.07
N ASN A 97 1.55 1.95 13.31
CA ASN A 97 1.55 0.60 13.82
C ASN A 97 2.92 0.13 14.32
N GLY A 98 3.92 1.03 14.35
CA GLY A 98 5.25 0.79 14.89
C GLY A 98 6.28 0.26 13.89
N ALA A 99 5.99 0.29 12.58
CA ALA A 99 6.98 -0.08 11.57
C ALA A 99 8.12 0.94 11.51
N ASP A 100 9.35 0.45 11.31
CA ASP A 100 10.49 1.30 10.96
C ASP A 100 10.39 1.66 9.47
N GLY A 101 10.33 2.96 9.16
CA GLY A 101 10.14 3.46 7.81
C GLY A 101 11.31 3.15 6.87
N GLU A 102 12.54 3.11 7.38
CA GLU A 102 13.74 2.84 6.60
C GLU A 102 13.86 1.35 6.28
N GLU A 103 13.65 0.47 7.27
CA GLU A 103 13.60 -0.98 7.05
C GLU A 103 12.50 -1.34 6.04
N LEU A 104 11.33 -0.71 6.17
CA LEU A 104 10.21 -0.93 5.27
C LEU A 104 10.51 -0.45 3.84
N LEU A 105 11.15 0.71 3.68
CA LEU A 105 11.56 1.20 2.36
C LEU A 105 12.58 0.25 1.71
N ALA A 106 13.58 -0.21 2.46
CA ALA A 106 14.55 -1.17 1.97
C ALA A 106 13.88 -2.50 1.54
N ALA A 107 12.94 -3.00 2.34
CA ALA A 107 12.20 -4.22 2.06
C ALA A 107 11.37 -4.12 0.76
N LEU A 108 10.64 -3.01 0.60
CA LEU A 108 9.86 -2.74 -0.61
C LEU A 108 10.75 -2.61 -1.84
N MET A 109 11.88 -1.90 -1.75
CA MET A 109 12.82 -1.77 -2.85
C MET A 109 13.35 -3.13 -3.32
N GLU A 110 13.70 -4.00 -2.37
CA GLU A 110 14.17 -5.35 -2.70
C GLU A 110 13.07 -6.19 -3.33
N ALA A 111 11.86 -6.18 -2.75
CA ALA A 111 10.72 -6.91 -3.28
C ALA A 111 10.35 -6.47 -4.71
N ILE A 112 10.37 -5.16 -4.96
CA ILE A 112 10.11 -4.58 -6.27
C ILE A 112 11.20 -5.03 -7.25
N ARG A 113 12.48 -4.91 -6.88
CA ARG A 113 13.60 -5.32 -7.72
C ARG A 113 13.50 -6.80 -8.14
N GLU A 114 13.23 -7.69 -7.18
CA GLU A 114 13.08 -9.12 -7.44
C GLU A 114 11.84 -9.44 -8.28
N GLY A 115 10.71 -8.82 -7.95
CA GLY A 115 9.45 -9.03 -8.64
C GLY A 115 9.48 -8.51 -10.08
N GLU A 116 10.09 -7.33 -10.31
CA GLU A 116 10.32 -6.76 -11.65
C GLU A 116 11.14 -7.73 -12.50
N ALA A 117 12.24 -8.26 -11.96
CA ALA A 117 13.10 -9.22 -12.67
C ALA A 117 12.39 -10.55 -12.97
N ARG A 118 11.51 -11.01 -12.09
CA ARG A 118 10.79 -12.28 -12.24
C ARG A 118 9.60 -12.19 -13.19
N HIS A 119 8.83 -11.11 -13.12
CA HIS A 119 7.52 -10.99 -13.77
C HIS A 119 7.49 -10.02 -14.95
N GLY A 120 8.52 -9.18 -15.13
CA GLY A 120 8.56 -8.20 -16.20
C GLY A 120 7.55 -7.05 -16.03
N VAL A 121 7.02 -6.86 -14.82
CA VAL A 121 6.09 -5.78 -14.46
C VAL A 121 6.85 -4.75 -13.65
N ARG A 122 7.03 -3.54 -14.20
CA ARG A 122 7.69 -2.44 -13.49
C ARG A 122 6.75 -1.81 -12.47
N LEU A 123 7.19 -1.62 -11.22
CA LEU A 123 6.35 -1.04 -10.16
C LEU A 123 7.03 0.15 -9.49
N ARG A 124 6.27 1.24 -9.33
CA ARG A 124 6.67 2.43 -8.56
C ARG A 124 5.60 2.77 -7.55
N LEU A 125 6.02 3.45 -6.48
CA LEU A 125 5.16 3.77 -5.35
C LEU A 125 4.68 5.22 -5.41
N ILE A 126 3.46 5.42 -4.92
CA ILE A 126 2.84 6.72 -4.65
C ILE A 126 2.42 6.73 -3.16
N PRO A 127 3.30 7.14 -2.23
CA PRO A 127 2.93 7.29 -0.84
C PRO A 127 1.79 8.29 -0.71
N ASP A 128 0.73 7.94 0.01
CA ASP A 128 -0.43 8.80 0.15
C ASP A 128 -0.59 9.39 1.56
N ILE A 129 -0.80 10.70 1.62
CA ILE A 129 -1.23 11.37 2.84
C ILE A 129 -2.69 11.01 3.09
N VAL A 130 -3.02 10.52 4.29
CA VAL A 130 -4.41 10.23 4.66
C VAL A 130 -5.05 11.48 5.24
N ARG A 131 -6.04 12.07 4.55
CA ARG A 131 -6.67 13.35 4.96
C ARG A 131 -7.19 13.36 6.40
N ASN A 132 -7.75 12.24 6.85
CA ASN A 132 -8.29 12.09 8.20
C ASN A 132 -7.23 11.74 9.27
N VAL A 133 -5.95 11.69 8.90
CA VAL A 133 -4.81 11.50 9.81
C VAL A 133 -3.72 12.56 9.49
N PRO A 134 -4.02 13.85 9.63
CA PRO A 134 -3.11 14.92 9.20
C PRO A 134 -1.76 14.91 9.94
N ALA A 135 -1.71 14.34 11.15
CA ALA A 135 -0.49 14.21 11.94
C ALA A 135 0.60 13.36 11.25
N MET A 136 0.25 12.53 10.27
CA MET A 136 1.20 11.71 9.52
C MET A 136 1.66 12.35 8.20
N ALA A 137 1.19 13.55 7.86
CA ALA A 137 1.49 14.18 6.57
C ALA A 137 2.99 14.45 6.38
N ASP A 138 3.66 15.00 7.41
CA ASP A 138 5.10 15.29 7.36
C ASP A 138 5.92 14.01 7.18
N ALA A 139 5.67 12.99 8.01
CA ALA A 139 6.35 11.71 7.94
C ALA A 139 6.12 10.99 6.59
N THR A 140 4.92 11.11 6.01
CA THR A 140 4.62 10.55 4.68
C THR A 140 5.41 11.28 3.60
N LEU A 141 5.48 12.61 3.66
CA LEU A 141 6.28 13.40 2.72
C LEU A 141 7.77 13.05 2.83
N GLU A 142 8.32 13.02 4.05
CA GLU A 142 9.73 12.65 4.28
C GLU A 142 10.06 11.28 3.70
N TRP A 143 9.20 10.29 3.94
CA TRP A 143 9.36 8.95 3.38
C TRP A 143 9.28 8.94 1.85
N ALA A 144 8.36 9.71 1.27
CA ALA A 144 8.21 9.84 -0.17
C ALA A 144 9.46 10.44 -0.83
N LEU A 145 10.04 11.48 -0.22
CA LEU A 145 11.29 12.10 -0.70
C LEU A 145 12.46 11.12 -0.63
N ALA A 146 12.59 10.37 0.48
CA ALA A 146 13.63 9.34 0.61
C ALA A 146 13.48 8.23 -0.45
N GLY A 147 12.26 7.77 -0.71
CA GLY A 147 11.98 6.78 -1.75
C GLY A 147 12.21 7.33 -3.16
N ARG A 148 11.99 8.63 -3.40
CA ARG A 148 12.26 9.28 -4.69
C ARG A 148 13.76 9.33 -4.95
N ASP A 149 14.56 9.72 -3.97
CA ASP A 149 16.02 9.80 -4.09
C ASP A 149 16.65 8.43 -4.39
N ARG A 150 15.95 7.34 -4.06
CA ARG A 150 16.30 5.95 -4.36
C ARG A 150 15.64 5.38 -5.62
N GLY A 151 14.81 6.18 -6.32
CA GLY A 151 14.20 5.85 -7.61
C GLY A 151 13.00 4.90 -7.56
N VAL A 152 12.40 4.69 -6.38
CA VAL A 152 11.24 3.79 -6.19
C VAL A 152 9.91 4.53 -6.05
N VAL A 153 9.91 5.77 -5.56
CA VAL A 153 8.73 6.65 -5.48
C VAL A 153 8.71 7.61 -6.66
N VAL A 154 7.52 7.82 -7.26
CA VAL A 154 7.34 8.70 -8.42
C VAL A 154 6.37 9.87 -8.21
N ALA A 155 5.52 9.79 -7.19
CA ALA A 155 4.57 10.86 -6.85
C ALA A 155 4.21 10.83 -5.36
N LEU A 156 3.57 11.91 -4.90
CA LEU A 156 2.87 11.97 -3.61
C LEU A 156 1.36 11.94 -3.87
N GLY A 157 0.64 11.11 -3.12
CA GLY A 157 -0.81 10.93 -3.22
C GLY A 157 -1.57 11.54 -2.04
N LEU A 158 -2.90 11.59 -2.17
CA LEU A 158 -3.82 11.99 -1.10
C LEU A 158 -5.01 11.03 -1.06
N SER A 159 -5.35 10.52 0.12
CA SER A 159 -6.41 9.53 0.32
C SER A 159 -7.29 9.88 1.54
N GLY A 160 -8.18 8.97 1.95
CA GLY A 160 -9.06 9.14 3.11
C GLY A 160 -10.39 9.83 2.80
N PHE A 161 -11.14 10.19 3.84
CA PHE A 161 -12.53 10.67 3.74
C PHE A 161 -12.64 12.08 3.11
N GLU A 162 -12.89 12.13 1.81
CA GLU A 162 -13.04 13.39 1.05
C GLU A 162 -14.28 14.20 1.46
N ASP A 163 -15.38 13.54 1.82
CA ASP A 163 -16.63 14.17 2.25
C ASP A 163 -16.52 14.91 3.60
N ARG A 164 -15.49 14.59 4.39
CA ARG A 164 -15.32 15.06 5.77
C ARG A 164 -14.07 15.90 5.99
N CYS A 165 -13.10 15.86 5.09
CA CYS A 165 -11.80 16.47 5.28
C CYS A 165 -11.39 17.31 4.06
N SER A 166 -10.95 18.55 4.30
CA SER A 166 -10.43 19.42 3.24
C SER A 166 -9.05 18.98 2.76
N ASN A 167 -8.73 19.30 1.50
CA ASN A 167 -7.40 19.15 0.93
C ASN A 167 -6.45 20.31 1.31
N ASP A 168 -7.00 21.47 1.69
CA ASP A 168 -6.22 22.70 1.93
C ASP A 168 -5.05 22.54 2.91
N PRO A 169 -5.17 21.78 4.03
CA PRO A 169 -4.08 21.63 4.98
C PRO A 169 -2.80 21.02 4.39
N PHE A 170 -2.89 20.31 3.27
CA PHE A 170 -1.78 19.56 2.67
C PHE A 170 -1.11 20.30 1.50
N ARG A 171 -1.55 21.53 1.19
CA ARG A 171 -1.04 22.33 0.07
C ARG A 171 0.49 22.45 0.09
N GLU A 172 1.06 22.73 1.25
CA GLU A 172 2.52 22.90 1.40
C GLU A 172 3.27 21.58 1.22
N HIS A 173 2.71 20.44 1.63
CA HIS A 173 3.30 19.12 1.39
C HIS A 173 3.40 18.82 -0.11
N PHE A 174 2.33 19.08 -0.86
CA PHE A 174 2.31 18.90 -2.31
C PHE A 174 3.25 19.90 -3.01
N ALA A 175 3.29 21.15 -2.54
CA ALA A 175 4.21 22.15 -3.07
C ALA A 175 5.68 21.78 -2.81
N ALA A 176 5.99 21.19 -1.65
CA ALA A 176 7.32 20.70 -1.31
C ALA A 176 7.72 19.50 -2.20
N ALA A 177 6.83 18.52 -2.37
CA ALA A 177 7.05 17.38 -3.26
C ALA A 177 7.30 17.81 -4.71
N ALA A 178 6.60 18.83 -5.21
CA ALA A 178 6.77 19.32 -6.57
C ALA A 178 8.10 20.08 -6.82
N ARG A 179 8.72 20.62 -5.77
CA ARG A 179 9.98 21.39 -5.89
C ARG A 179 11.24 20.54 -5.82
N ALA A 180 11.13 19.33 -5.30
CA ALA A 180 12.27 18.50 -4.90
C ALA A 180 12.55 17.41 -5.93
#